data_AF-A0A9E6Y2R9-F1
#
_entry.id   AF-A0A9E6Y2R9-F1
#
_cell.length_a   1.000
_cell.length_b   1.000
_cell.length_c   1.000
_cell.angle_alpha   90.00
_cell.angle_beta   90.00
_cell.angle_gamma   90.00
#
_symmetry.space_group_name_H-M   'P 1'
#
loop_
_entity.id
_entity.type
_entity.pdbx_description
1 polymer ?
#
loop_
_entity_poly.entity_id
_entity_poly.type
_entity_poly.pdbx_seq_one_letter_code
_entity_poly.pdbx_strand_id
1 'polypeptide(L)'
;MTRGTGTSTDHVLGAPRGARRAPHPRSREADASREALSQFDRLRDIAARTTDEATADELDGEAWGLVDRQGPVRLSFAAEALGVSDTAVRTWIDEGALDEVEGERGPRRVTFASVVELREILDELRAAAQDRNLLSAAVRRLEGESLGGSERLAESTRRMRSGTRAT
;
A
#
# COMPACT_ATOMS: atom_id res chain seq x y z
N MET A 1 -54.33 -40.50 38.82
CA MET A 1 -54.76 -39.54 37.77
C MET A 1 -54.80 -38.14 38.38
N THR A 2 -54.40 -37.12 37.59
CA THR A 2 -54.34 -35.63 37.85
C THR A 2 -53.39 -35.16 38.97
N ARG A 3 -52.20 -34.58 38.69
CA ARG A 3 -51.75 -33.28 38.08
C ARG A 3 -51.70 -32.08 39.07
N GLY A 4 -50.53 -31.43 39.09
CA GLY A 4 -50.26 -30.05 39.56
C GLY A 4 -48.79 -29.90 39.99
N THR A 5 -47.82 -29.54 39.13
CA THR A 5 -47.35 -28.21 38.65
C THR A 5 -46.91 -27.20 39.73
N GLY A 6 -45.64 -26.77 39.62
CA GLY A 6 -44.98 -25.66 40.33
C GLY A 6 -43.46 -25.89 40.34
N THR A 7 -42.69 -25.53 39.29
CA THR A 7 -41.97 -24.24 39.09
C THR A 7 -41.14 -23.86 40.34
N SER A 8 -39.81 -23.78 40.33
CA SER A 8 -39.01 -22.75 39.67
C SER A 8 -37.51 -23.01 39.90
N THR A 9 -36.74 -22.85 38.82
CA THR A 9 -35.40 -22.21 38.75
C THR A 9 -34.41 -22.36 39.91
N ASP A 10 -33.22 -22.89 39.60
CA ASP A 10 -32.08 -21.97 39.39
C ASP A 10 -31.06 -22.53 38.39
N HIS A 11 -30.58 -21.61 37.56
CA HIS A 11 -29.80 -21.83 36.36
C HIS A 11 -28.61 -20.89 36.48
N VAL A 12 -27.42 -21.38 36.85
CA VAL A 12 -26.17 -20.65 36.61
C VAL A 12 -25.09 -21.63 36.16
N LEU A 13 -25.09 -21.93 34.87
CA LEU A 13 -23.90 -22.43 34.18
C LEU A 13 -23.04 -21.20 33.86
N GLY A 14 -21.99 -21.00 34.64
CA GLY A 14 -20.93 -20.07 34.30
C GLY A 14 -20.21 -20.52 33.02
N ALA A 15 -20.38 -19.76 31.94
CA ALA A 15 -19.59 -19.95 30.73
C ALA A 15 -18.13 -19.55 30.99
N PRO A 16 -17.12 -20.36 30.59
CA PRO A 16 -15.74 -19.96 30.74
C PRO A 16 -15.33 -18.87 29.75
N ARG A 17 -14.66 -17.88 30.34
CA ARG A 17 -13.87 -16.78 29.78
C ARG A 17 -13.26 -17.01 28.39
N GLY A 18 -13.61 -16.11 27.47
CA GLY A 18 -12.69 -15.46 26.53
C GLY A 18 -11.70 -16.34 25.77
N ALA A 19 -12.19 -17.14 24.82
CA ALA A 19 -11.34 -17.65 23.75
C ALA A 19 -10.78 -16.46 22.95
N ARG A 20 -9.47 -16.21 23.04
CA ARG A 20 -8.77 -15.28 22.14
C ARG A 20 -8.98 -15.77 20.71
N ARG A 21 -9.87 -15.11 19.98
CA ARG A 21 -10.15 -15.41 18.57
C ARG A 21 -8.84 -15.20 17.80
N ALA A 22 -8.31 -16.25 17.20
CA ALA A 22 -7.10 -16.14 16.38
C ALA A 22 -7.30 -15.02 15.33
N PRO A 23 -6.28 -14.18 15.06
CA PRO A 23 -6.42 -13.11 14.09
C PRO A 23 -6.89 -13.67 12.75
N HIS A 24 -7.85 -13.00 12.11
CA HIS A 24 -8.34 -13.40 10.80
C HIS A 24 -7.17 -13.41 9.79
N PRO A 25 -7.13 -14.35 8.82
CA PRO A 25 -6.01 -14.47 7.89
C PRO A 25 -5.71 -13.19 7.09
N ARG A 26 -6.73 -12.33 6.89
CA ARG A 26 -6.57 -11.00 6.27
C ARG A 26 -5.77 -10.01 7.10
N SER A 27 -5.86 -10.07 8.43
CA SER A 27 -5.05 -9.20 9.29
C SER A 27 -3.60 -9.63 9.24
N ARG A 28 -3.31 -10.94 9.28
CA ARG A 28 -1.94 -11.47 9.20
C ARG A 28 -1.19 -11.05 7.95
N GLU A 29 -1.87 -11.03 6.81
CA GLU A 29 -1.30 -10.57 5.54
C GLU A 29 -0.89 -9.09 5.62
N ALA A 30 -1.82 -8.23 6.06
CA ALA A 30 -1.54 -6.81 6.21
C ALA A 30 -0.46 -6.53 7.27
N ASP A 31 -0.46 -7.29 8.37
CA ASP A 31 0.54 -7.18 9.44
C ASP A 31 1.93 -7.57 8.91
N ALA A 32 2.03 -8.62 8.09
CA ALA A 32 3.29 -9.00 7.45
C ALA A 32 3.80 -7.94 6.47
N SER A 33 2.91 -7.34 5.67
CA SER A 33 3.29 -6.25 4.76
C SER A 33 3.74 -4.99 5.51
N ARG A 34 3.09 -4.66 6.64
CA ARG A 34 3.52 -3.55 7.52
C ARG A 34 4.87 -3.82 8.17
N GLU A 35 5.10 -5.03 8.64
CA GLU A 35 6.38 -5.42 9.24
C GLU A 35 7.50 -5.33 8.20
N ALA A 36 7.27 -5.85 6.98
CA ALA A 36 8.24 -5.75 5.89
C ALA A 36 8.56 -4.30 5.53
N LEU A 37 7.54 -3.43 5.45
CA LEU A 37 7.72 -2.00 5.20
C LEU A 37 8.50 -1.31 6.33
N SER A 38 8.19 -1.65 7.58
CA SER A 38 8.89 -1.12 8.75
C SER A 38 10.36 -1.56 8.80
N GLN A 39 10.64 -2.80 8.39
CA GLN A 39 12.00 -3.31 8.30
C GLN A 39 12.79 -2.67 7.17
N PHE A 40 12.16 -2.45 6.00
CA PHE A 40 12.73 -1.67 4.90
C PHE A 40 13.11 -0.26 5.38
N ASP A 41 12.17 0.45 6.01
CA ASP A 41 12.39 1.81 6.53
C ASP A 41 13.55 1.84 7.52
N ARG A 42 13.63 0.84 8.40
CA ARG A 42 14.72 0.73 9.36
C ARG A 42 16.08 0.56 8.69
N LEU A 43 16.18 -0.29 7.67
CA LEU A 43 17.44 -0.53 6.98
C LEU A 43 17.89 0.72 6.21
N ARG A 44 16.97 1.37 5.47
CA ARG A 44 17.22 2.65 4.78
C ARG A 44 17.67 3.74 5.74
N ASP A 45 17.04 3.83 6.90
CA ASP A 45 17.37 4.80 7.93
C ASP A 45 18.73 4.55 8.60
N ILE A 46 19.18 3.29 8.69
CA ILE A 46 20.54 2.96 9.14
C ILE A 46 21.54 3.29 8.02
N ALA A 47 21.26 2.89 6.78
CA ALA A 47 22.10 3.17 5.61
C ALA A 47 22.36 4.68 5.48
N ALA A 48 21.32 5.51 5.59
CA ALA A 48 21.41 6.97 5.49
C ALA A 48 22.23 7.65 6.61
N ARG A 49 22.39 7.00 7.78
CA ARG A 49 23.18 7.54 8.90
C ARG A 49 24.60 6.99 8.97
N THR A 50 24.88 5.94 8.21
CA THR A 50 26.20 5.33 8.14
C THR A 50 27.14 6.22 7.32
N THR A 51 28.39 6.35 7.77
CA THR A 51 29.43 7.10 7.04
C THR A 51 30.26 6.22 6.11
N ASP A 52 30.14 4.89 6.25
CA ASP A 52 30.83 3.91 5.42
C ASP A 52 29.97 3.55 4.20
N GLU A 53 30.41 3.97 3.02
CA GLU A 53 29.66 3.81 1.77
C GLU A 53 29.38 2.33 1.45
N ALA A 54 30.35 1.44 1.66
CA ALA A 54 30.16 0.02 1.42
C ALA A 54 29.08 -0.60 2.33
N THR A 55 29.07 -0.24 3.61
CA THR A 55 28.01 -0.66 4.53
C THR A 55 26.65 -0.07 4.15
N ALA A 56 26.61 1.19 3.68
CA ALA A 56 25.37 1.81 3.24
C ALA A 56 24.78 1.07 2.03
N ASP A 57 25.61 0.75 1.03
CA ASP A 57 25.21 -0.01 -0.16
C ASP A 57 24.73 -1.42 0.19
N GLU A 58 25.41 -2.11 1.13
CA GLU A 58 24.99 -3.43 1.60
C GLU A 58 23.60 -3.38 2.25
N LEU A 59 23.37 -2.41 3.13
CA LEU A 59 22.09 -2.22 3.82
C LEU A 59 20.97 -1.85 2.85
N ASP A 60 21.26 -1.06 1.82
CA ASP A 60 20.31 -0.74 0.74
C ASP A 60 19.95 -1.99 -0.06
N GLY A 61 20.96 -2.80 -0.42
CA GLY A 61 20.75 -4.07 -1.09
C GLY A 61 19.86 -5.02 -0.26
N GLU A 62 20.08 -5.10 1.05
CA GLU A 62 19.24 -5.90 1.95
C GLU A 62 17.82 -5.34 2.08
N ALA A 63 17.66 -4.02 2.12
CA ALA A 63 16.36 -3.37 2.15
C ALA A 63 15.54 -3.74 0.91
N TRP A 64 16.10 -3.55 -0.28
CA TRP A 64 15.46 -3.94 -1.54
C TRP A 64 15.27 -5.44 -1.67
N GLY A 65 16.20 -6.25 -1.14
CA GLY A 65 16.02 -7.68 -1.05
C GLY A 65 14.77 -8.09 -0.24
N LEU A 66 14.39 -7.34 0.80
CA LEU A 66 13.12 -7.59 1.51
C LEU A 66 11.92 -7.29 0.62
N VAL A 67 11.98 -6.19 -0.14
CA VAL A 67 10.91 -5.76 -1.05
C VAL A 67 10.65 -6.82 -2.12
N ASP A 68 11.71 -7.33 -2.75
CA ASP A 68 11.63 -8.35 -3.81
C ASP A 68 11.05 -9.68 -3.32
N ARG A 69 11.30 -10.02 -2.05
CA ARG A 69 10.77 -11.23 -1.42
C ARG A 69 9.31 -11.11 -1.00
N GLN A 70 8.78 -9.89 -0.90
CA GLN A 70 7.38 -9.70 -0.53
C GLN A 70 6.45 -10.00 -1.69
N GLY A 71 5.38 -10.73 -1.38
CA GLY A 71 4.33 -11.03 -2.33
C GLY A 71 3.46 -9.81 -2.64
N PRO A 72 2.59 -9.91 -3.67
CA PRO A 72 1.67 -8.84 -4.04
C PRO A 72 0.72 -8.47 -2.89
N VAL A 73 0.50 -7.18 -2.69
CA VAL A 73 -0.30 -6.63 -1.60
C VAL A 73 -1.67 -6.16 -2.07
N ARG A 74 -2.59 -6.01 -1.12
CA ARG A 74 -3.94 -5.50 -1.37
C ARG A 74 -3.90 -3.99 -1.58
N LEU A 75 -4.85 -3.47 -2.36
CA LEU A 75 -5.03 -2.03 -2.58
C LEU A 75 -5.18 -1.25 -1.26
N SER A 76 -5.87 -1.80 -0.27
CA SER A 76 -6.05 -1.13 1.03
C SER A 76 -4.74 -0.91 1.77
N PHE A 77 -3.78 -1.84 1.64
CA PHE A 77 -2.45 -1.67 2.21
C PHE A 77 -1.65 -0.65 1.39
N ALA A 78 -1.72 -0.71 0.06
CA ALA A 78 -1.06 0.27 -0.80
C ALA A 78 -1.53 1.70 -0.50
N ALA A 79 -2.83 1.91 -0.32
CA ALA A 79 -3.42 3.19 0.04
C ALA A 79 -2.89 3.71 1.39
N GLU A 80 -2.84 2.82 2.40
CA GLU A 80 -2.27 3.11 3.71
C GLU A 80 -0.78 3.49 3.61
N ALA A 81 0.03 2.70 2.90
CA ALA A 81 1.47 2.92 2.75
C ALA A 81 1.82 4.20 1.98
N LEU A 82 1.02 4.55 0.97
CA LEU A 82 1.22 5.74 0.13
C LEU A 82 0.60 7.00 0.75
N GLY A 83 -0.28 6.85 1.73
CA GLY A 83 -1.01 7.93 2.40
C GLY A 83 -2.09 8.57 1.51
N VAL A 84 -2.74 7.76 0.65
CA VAL A 84 -3.75 8.21 -0.34
C VAL A 84 -5.04 7.40 -0.20
N SER A 85 -6.05 7.72 -1.02
CA SER A 85 -7.32 6.96 -1.04
C SER A 85 -7.23 5.70 -1.91
N ASP A 86 -8.07 4.69 -1.62
CA ASP A 86 -8.24 3.51 -2.47
C ASP A 86 -8.60 3.86 -3.93
N THR A 87 -9.34 4.95 -4.13
CA THR A 87 -9.69 5.45 -5.47
C THR A 87 -8.44 5.94 -6.21
N ALA A 88 -7.57 6.71 -5.54
CA ALA A 88 -6.30 7.17 -6.11
C ALA A 88 -5.39 5.99 -6.47
N VAL A 89 -5.33 4.95 -5.62
CA VAL A 89 -4.58 3.72 -5.93
C VAL A 89 -5.10 3.06 -7.20
N ARG A 90 -6.43 2.95 -7.38
CA ARG A 90 -7.01 2.38 -8.61
C ARG A 90 -6.66 3.20 -9.84
N THR A 91 -6.78 4.52 -9.74
CA THR A 91 -6.35 5.45 -10.78
C THR A 91 -4.88 5.23 -11.15
N TRP A 92 -3.98 5.13 -10.17
CA TRP A 92 -2.55 4.92 -10.41
C TRP A 92 -2.22 3.56 -11.02
N ILE A 93 -3.00 2.52 -10.70
CA ILE A 93 -2.92 1.24 -11.41
C ILE A 93 -3.29 1.43 -12.88
N ASP A 94 -4.44 2.06 -13.14
CA ASP A 94 -4.96 2.25 -14.49
C ASP A 94 -4.05 3.18 -15.33
N GLU A 95 -3.31 4.08 -14.68
CA GLU A 95 -2.29 4.96 -15.26
C GLU A 95 -0.88 4.32 -15.37
N GLY A 96 -0.68 3.12 -14.81
CA GLY A 96 0.58 2.38 -14.86
C GLY A 96 1.66 2.86 -13.88
N ALA A 97 1.30 3.63 -12.86
CA ALA A 97 2.19 4.03 -11.77
C ALA A 97 2.31 2.97 -10.66
N LEU A 98 1.39 2.00 -10.62
CA LEU A 98 1.45 0.81 -9.76
C LEU A 98 1.26 -0.44 -10.61
N ASP A 99 2.10 -1.44 -10.39
CA ASP A 99 2.03 -2.69 -11.15
C ASP A 99 0.94 -3.59 -10.58
N GLU A 100 -0.16 -3.76 -11.32
CA GLU A 100 -1.19 -4.73 -10.97
C GLU A 100 -0.71 -6.17 -11.19
N VAL A 101 -1.02 -7.02 -10.23
CA VAL A 101 -0.90 -8.48 -10.39
C VAL A 101 -2.27 -9.05 -10.68
N GLU A 102 -2.50 -9.42 -11.95
CA GLU A 102 -3.73 -10.07 -12.36
C GLU A 102 -3.90 -11.41 -11.64
N GLY A 103 -5.00 -11.55 -10.89
CA GLY A 103 -5.39 -12.80 -10.27
C GLY A 103 -6.59 -13.40 -10.97
N GLU A 104 -6.59 -14.71 -11.20
CA GLU A 104 -7.68 -15.39 -11.92
C GLU A 104 -9.04 -15.27 -11.21
N ARG A 105 -9.06 -15.24 -9.86
CA ARG A 105 -10.26 -15.06 -9.02
C ARG A 105 -9.88 -14.49 -7.65
N GLY A 106 -9.74 -13.17 -7.53
CA GLY A 106 -9.39 -12.55 -6.25
C GLY A 106 -9.55 -11.03 -6.24
N PRO A 107 -9.46 -10.39 -5.06
CA PRO A 107 -9.36 -8.93 -5.01
C PRO A 107 -8.12 -8.46 -5.79
N ARG A 108 -8.22 -7.30 -6.48
CA ARG A 108 -7.07 -6.67 -7.15
C ARG A 108 -5.89 -6.58 -6.19
N ARG A 109 -4.69 -6.75 -6.72
CA ARG A 109 -3.42 -6.72 -5.98
C ARG A 109 -2.39 -5.94 -6.78
N VAL A 110 -1.45 -5.34 -6.09
CA VAL A 110 -0.30 -4.65 -6.69
C VAL A 110 0.99 -5.26 -6.18
N THR A 111 2.06 -5.16 -6.95
CA THR A 111 3.38 -5.59 -6.48
C THR A 111 3.78 -4.75 -5.26
N PHE A 112 4.45 -5.37 -4.29
CA PHE A 112 4.96 -4.63 -3.13
C PHE A 112 6.07 -3.65 -3.55
N ALA A 113 6.89 -4.03 -4.54
CA ALA A 113 7.93 -3.20 -5.12
C ALA A 113 7.41 -1.85 -5.66
N SER A 114 6.41 -1.87 -6.55
CA SER A 114 5.86 -0.63 -7.11
C SER A 114 5.27 0.30 -6.04
N VAL A 115 4.72 -0.25 -4.94
CA VAL A 115 4.25 0.54 -3.80
C VAL A 115 5.41 1.22 -3.08
N VAL A 116 6.52 0.50 -2.82
CA VAL A 116 7.69 1.05 -2.13
C VAL A 116 8.38 2.12 -2.98
N GLU A 117 8.60 1.84 -4.27
CA GLU A 117 9.18 2.78 -5.23
C GLU A 117 8.36 4.08 -5.29
N LEU A 118 7.04 3.97 -5.49
CA LEU A 118 6.18 5.13 -5.55
C LEU A 118 6.14 5.90 -4.23
N ARG A 119 6.22 5.21 -3.09
CA ARG A 119 6.31 5.87 -1.78
C ARG A 119 7.59 6.68 -1.65
N GLU A 120 8.75 6.16 -2.06
CA GLU A 120 10.01 6.90 -2.02
C GLU A 120 9.95 8.15 -2.89
N ILE A 121 9.43 8.04 -4.12
CA ILE A 121 9.22 9.21 -4.99
C ILE A 121 8.31 10.25 -4.32
N LEU A 122 7.21 9.80 -3.71
CA LEU A 122 6.32 10.70 -2.99
C LEU A 122 7.04 11.37 -1.82
N ASP A 123 7.82 10.63 -1.03
CA ASP A 123 8.59 11.14 0.11
C ASP A 123 9.66 12.15 -0.30
N GLU A 124 10.39 11.90 -1.38
CA GLU A 124 11.31 12.87 -1.99
C GLU A 124 10.58 14.14 -2.41
N LEU A 125 9.42 14.01 -3.07
CA LEU A 125 8.58 15.15 -3.43
C LEU A 125 8.06 15.88 -2.18
N ARG A 126 7.73 15.18 -1.09
CA ARG A 126 7.31 15.81 0.19
C ARG A 126 8.47 16.58 0.82
N ALA A 127 9.68 16.04 0.76
CA ALA A 127 10.88 16.65 1.31
C ALA A 127 11.32 17.88 0.49
N ALA A 128 11.22 17.81 -0.83
CA ALA A 128 11.51 18.91 -1.75
C ALA A 128 10.44 20.01 -1.69
N ALA A 129 9.17 19.64 -1.53
CA ALA A 129 8.07 20.56 -1.33
C ALA A 129 7.94 20.94 0.15
N GLN A 130 8.82 21.83 0.65
CA GLN A 130 8.66 22.50 1.95
C GLN A 130 7.46 23.47 2.01
N ASP A 131 6.45 23.29 1.14
CA ASP A 131 5.13 23.89 1.27
C ASP A 131 4.11 22.75 1.14
N ARG A 132 3.60 22.26 2.29
CA ARG A 132 2.64 21.14 2.36
C ARG A 132 1.42 21.31 1.45
N ASN A 133 1.12 22.55 1.04
CA ASN A 133 0.07 22.85 0.08
C ASN A 133 0.42 22.44 -1.35
N LEU A 134 1.69 22.50 -1.77
CA LEU A 134 2.09 22.21 -3.15
C LEU A 134 2.01 20.71 -3.46
N LEU A 135 2.49 19.85 -2.56
CA LEU A 135 2.34 18.40 -2.71
C LEU A 135 0.88 18.00 -2.63
N SER A 136 0.13 18.52 -1.65
CA SER A 136 -1.30 18.22 -1.55
C SER A 136 -2.07 18.69 -2.78
N ALA A 137 -1.61 19.77 -3.44
CA ALA A 137 -2.17 20.25 -4.69
C ALA A 137 -1.67 19.43 -5.89
N ALA A 138 -0.43 18.95 -5.89
CA ALA A 138 0.13 18.10 -6.95
C ALA A 138 -0.52 16.72 -6.92
N VAL A 139 -0.66 16.10 -5.75
CA VAL A 139 -1.40 14.86 -5.54
C VAL A 139 -2.86 15.07 -5.94
N ARG A 140 -3.53 16.13 -5.44
CA ARG A 140 -4.92 16.43 -5.86
C ARG A 140 -5.07 16.75 -7.34
N ARG A 141 -4.04 17.30 -7.98
CA ARG A 141 -4.03 17.58 -9.41
C ARG A 141 -3.82 16.31 -10.22
N LEU A 142 -2.92 15.42 -9.81
CA LEU A 142 -2.78 14.08 -10.39
C LEU A 142 -4.08 13.29 -10.22
N GLU A 143 -4.69 13.32 -9.04
CA GLU A 143 -6.00 12.74 -8.74
C GLU A 143 -7.13 13.36 -9.59
N GLY A 144 -7.07 14.68 -9.85
CA GLY A 144 -8.10 15.43 -10.58
C GLY A 144 -7.97 15.39 -12.11
N GLU A 145 -6.75 15.30 -12.64
CA GLU A 145 -6.48 15.19 -14.08
C GLU A 145 -6.76 13.78 -14.63
N SER A 146 -6.87 12.77 -13.75
CA SER A 146 -7.39 11.44 -14.10
C SER A 146 -8.82 11.46 -14.68
N LEU A 147 -9.60 12.52 -14.41
CA LEU A 147 -10.95 12.68 -14.97
C LEU A 147 -10.98 13.39 -16.34
N GLY A 148 -9.84 13.73 -16.96
CA GLY A 148 -9.86 14.38 -18.30
C GLY A 148 -8.54 14.59 -19.04
N GLY A 149 -7.41 14.10 -18.53
CA GLY A 149 -6.07 14.32 -19.12
C GLY A 149 -5.54 13.17 -19.98
N SER A 150 -6.12 11.98 -19.85
CA SER A 150 -5.53 10.72 -20.32
C SER A 150 -5.36 10.66 -21.85
N GLU A 151 -6.27 11.26 -22.63
CA GLU A 151 -6.13 11.29 -24.10
C GLU A 151 -5.08 12.30 -24.57
N ARG A 152 -5.04 13.50 -23.98
CA ARG A 152 -4.17 14.59 -24.46
C ARG A 152 -2.70 14.37 -24.08
N LEU A 153 -2.46 13.75 -22.93
CA LEU A 153 -1.11 13.40 -22.46
C LEU A 153 -0.58 12.17 -23.22
N ALA A 154 -1.42 11.15 -23.45
CA ALA A 154 -1.08 9.99 -24.30
C ALA A 154 -0.78 10.40 -25.75
N GLU A 155 -1.50 11.39 -26.29
CA GLU A 155 -1.23 11.90 -27.64
C GLU A 155 0.08 12.71 -27.70
N SER A 156 0.39 13.45 -26.63
CA SER A 156 1.62 14.24 -26.55
C SER A 156 2.86 13.36 -26.37
N THR A 157 2.78 12.30 -25.56
CA THR A 157 3.86 11.31 -25.43
C THR A 157 4.00 10.44 -26.68
N ARG A 158 2.89 10.10 -27.37
CA ARG A 158 2.92 9.43 -28.69
C ARG A 158 3.60 10.29 -29.76
N ARG A 159 3.35 11.60 -29.79
CA ARG A 159 4.01 12.56 -30.71
C ARG A 159 5.49 12.74 -30.41
N MET A 160 5.89 12.72 -29.14
CA MET A 160 7.30 12.78 -28.74
C MET A 160 8.04 11.47 -29.07
N ARG A 161 7.37 10.32 -28.93
CA ARG A 161 7.91 9.00 -29.27
C ARG A 161 7.97 8.73 -30.78
N SER A 162 7.16 9.40 -31.59
CA SER A 162 7.15 9.23 -33.05
C SER A 162 8.08 10.16 -33.83
N GLY A 163 8.87 11.01 -33.14
CA GLY A 163 9.96 11.76 -33.77
C GLY A 163 9.57 12.60 -34.99
N THR A 164 8.40 13.21 -35.01
CA THR A 164 8.04 14.14 -36.11
C THR A 164 8.33 15.56 -35.68
N ARG A 165 9.52 16.05 -36.07
CA ARG A 165 9.86 17.47 -36.02
C ARG A 165 9.05 18.17 -37.12
N ALA A 166 8.11 19.03 -36.75
CA ALA A 166 7.49 19.95 -37.69
C ALA A 166 8.52 21.03 -38.05
N THR A 167 8.93 21.05 -39.33
CA THR A 167 9.42 22.22 -40.06
C THR A 167 8.34 22.61 -41.04
#